data_AF-A0A2T0BQ19-F1
#
_entry.id   AF-A0A2T0BQ19-F1
#
_cell.length_a   1.000
_cell.length_b   1.000
_cell.length_c   1.000
_cell.angle_alpha   90.00
_cell.angle_beta   90.00
_cell.angle_gamma   90.00
#
_symmetry.space_group_name_H-M   'P 1'
#
loop_
_entity.id
_entity.type
_entity.pdbx_description
1 polymer ?
#
loop_
_entity_poly.entity_id
_entity_poly.type
_entity_poly.pdbx_seq_one_letter_code
_entity_poly.pdbx_strand_id
1 'polypeptide(L)'
;MTPTESLRTKLRMLLNDRDSKTFDDAELDSLMSDADCIYCAASEGWMMKATMQEDHTDDPNIYQVGQERYQYSTLTDIANLCYKNAEKYKNMCTGRSSFMIGSDTEISL
;
A
#
# COMPACT_ATOMS: atom_id res chain seq x y z
N MET A 1 -13.92 -6.77 5.45
CA MET A 1 -14.60 -7.72 4.53
C MET A 1 -14.36 -9.17 4.99
N THR A 2 -15.14 -10.18 4.57
CA THR A 2 -14.87 -11.58 4.99
C THR A 2 -13.69 -12.18 4.23
N PRO A 3 -12.62 -12.63 4.89
CA PRO A 3 -11.50 -13.25 4.22
C PRO A 3 -11.85 -14.61 3.60
N THR A 4 -11.32 -14.87 2.40
CA THR A 4 -11.41 -16.17 1.74
C THR A 4 -10.08 -16.48 1.07
N GLU A 5 -9.80 -17.75 0.78
CA GLU A 5 -8.57 -18.16 0.08
C GLU A 5 -8.38 -17.40 -1.24
N SER A 6 -9.45 -17.28 -2.04
CA SER A 6 -9.39 -16.54 -3.31
C SER A 6 -9.08 -15.05 -3.14
N LEU A 7 -9.62 -14.41 -2.10
CA LEU A 7 -9.31 -13.01 -1.77
C LEU A 7 -7.89 -12.85 -1.25
N ARG A 8 -7.39 -13.80 -0.47
CA ARG A 8 -6.01 -13.81 0.02
C ARG A 8 -5.00 -13.93 -1.11
N THR A 9 -5.22 -14.87 -2.04
CA THR A 9 -4.39 -15.00 -3.24
C THR A 9 -4.41 -13.71 -4.05
N LYS A 10 -5.58 -13.09 -4.21
CA LYS A 10 -5.71 -11.81 -4.90
C LYS A 10 -4.95 -10.69 -4.17
N LEU A 11 -5.07 -10.59 -2.85
CA LEU A 11 -4.36 -9.58 -2.06
C LEU A 11 -2.85 -9.75 -2.17
N ARG A 12 -2.33 -10.98 -2.08
CA ARG A 12 -0.91 -11.29 -2.33
C ARG A 12 -0.44 -10.79 -3.70
N MET A 13 -1.23 -11.01 -4.74
CA MET A 13 -0.89 -10.51 -6.07
C MET A 13 -0.85 -8.98 -6.13
N LEU A 14 -1.79 -8.29 -5.48
CA LEU A 14 -1.84 -6.83 -5.44
C LEU A 14 -0.68 -6.22 -4.65
N LEU A 15 -0.24 -6.90 -3.60
CA LEU A 15 0.90 -6.53 -2.74
C LEU A 15 2.25 -6.98 -3.30
N ASN A 16 2.27 -7.69 -4.43
CA ASN A 16 3.44 -8.35 -4.99
C ASN A 16 4.18 -9.24 -3.95
N ASP A 17 3.41 -9.97 -3.15
CA ASP A 17 3.91 -10.87 -2.11
C ASP A 17 3.45 -12.31 -2.36
N ARG A 18 3.75 -12.81 -3.57
CA ARG A 18 3.33 -14.16 -4.00
C ARG A 18 4.02 -15.28 -3.21
N ASP A 19 5.21 -14.99 -2.70
CA ASP A 19 6.05 -15.94 -1.97
C ASP A 19 5.82 -15.87 -0.44
N SER A 20 4.88 -15.05 0.03
CA SER A 20 4.58 -14.84 1.46
C SER A 20 5.82 -14.44 2.28
N LYS A 21 6.66 -13.58 1.70
CA LYS A 21 7.90 -13.11 2.33
C LYS A 21 7.65 -11.91 3.22
N THR A 22 6.59 -11.15 2.96
CA THR A 22 6.28 -9.93 3.70
C THR A 22 5.11 -10.15 4.65
N PHE A 23 4.06 -10.83 4.20
CA PHE A 23 2.86 -11.07 5.00
C PHE A 23 2.52 -12.56 5.06
N ASP A 24 2.22 -13.02 6.27
CA ASP A 24 1.62 -14.32 6.47
C ASP A 24 0.11 -14.33 6.17
N ASP A 25 -0.49 -15.52 6.23
CA ASP A 25 -1.92 -15.68 6.01
C ASP A 25 -2.75 -14.87 7.02
N ALA A 26 -2.41 -14.88 8.31
CA ALA A 26 -3.18 -14.23 9.35
C ALA A 26 -3.14 -12.70 9.24
N GLU A 27 -1.99 -12.12 8.89
CA GLU A 27 -1.81 -10.69 8.65
C GLU A 27 -2.66 -10.22 7.46
N LEU A 28 -2.70 -11.00 6.38
CA LEU A 28 -3.58 -10.72 5.24
C LEU A 28 -5.07 -10.82 5.62
N ASP A 29 -5.44 -11.77 6.48
CA ASP A 29 -6.81 -11.88 7.00
C ASP A 29 -7.20 -10.69 7.87
N SER A 30 -6.28 -10.17 8.68
CA SER A 30 -6.50 -8.96 9.47
C SER A 30 -6.74 -7.76 8.55
N LEU A 31 -5.84 -7.52 7.59
CA LEU A 31 -5.97 -6.45 6.59
C LEU A 31 -7.29 -6.53 5.81
N MET A 32 -7.72 -7.74 5.45
CA MET A 32 -9.00 -7.93 4.77
C MET A 32 -10.19 -7.69 5.71
N SER A 33 -10.09 -8.11 6.97
CA SER A 33 -11.17 -7.96 7.95
C SER A 33 -11.48 -6.49 8.22
N ASP A 34 -10.43 -5.68 8.37
CA ASP A 34 -10.51 -4.25 8.71
C ASP A 34 -10.90 -3.37 7.51
N ALA A 35 -10.59 -3.82 6.28
CA ALA A 35 -10.87 -3.05 5.07
C ALA A 35 -12.28 -3.31 4.48
N ASP A 36 -12.85 -2.25 3.90
CA ASP A 36 -14.16 -2.31 3.21
C ASP A 36 -14.11 -3.06 1.88
N CYS A 37 -12.97 -3.04 1.19
CA CYS A 37 -12.77 -3.81 -0.05
C CYS A 37 -11.30 -4.17 -0.29
N ILE A 38 -11.08 -5.09 -1.24
CA ILE A 38 -9.74 -5.64 -1.54
C ILE A 38 -8.70 -4.57 -1.92
N TYR A 39 -9.13 -3.45 -2.51
CA TYR A 39 -8.24 -2.34 -2.86
C TYR A 39 -7.90 -1.48 -1.65
N CYS A 40 -8.83 -1.33 -0.70
CA CYS A 40 -8.52 -0.69 0.58
C CYS A 40 -7.51 -1.53 1.38
N ALA A 41 -7.69 -2.85 1.46
CA ALA A 41 -6.71 -3.77 2.08
C ALA A 41 -5.33 -3.69 1.37
N ALA A 42 -5.31 -3.63 0.04
CA ALA A 42 -4.07 -3.48 -0.71
C ALA A 42 -3.38 -2.13 -0.44
N SER A 43 -4.16 -1.04 -0.31
CA SER A 43 -3.63 0.27 0.05
C SER A 43 -2.92 0.23 1.39
N GLU A 44 -3.56 -0.34 2.41
CA GLU A 44 -3.01 -0.48 3.75
C GLU A 44 -1.77 -1.38 3.78
N GLY A 45 -1.80 -2.53 3.09
CA GLY A 45 -0.63 -3.40 2.98
C GLY A 45 0.56 -2.72 2.30
N TRP A 46 0.34 -1.86 1.29
CA TRP A 46 1.42 -1.07 0.69
C TRP A 46 1.95 0.02 1.62
N MET A 47 1.11 0.61 2.47
CA MET A 47 1.59 1.52 3.52
C MET A 47 2.48 0.79 4.53
N MET A 48 2.06 -0.38 5.02
CA MET A 48 2.87 -1.18 5.94
C MET A 48 4.23 -1.54 5.33
N LYS A 49 4.26 -1.91 4.04
CA LYS A 49 5.52 -2.15 3.31
C LYS A 49 6.41 -0.92 3.25
N ALA A 50 5.86 0.28 3.10
CA ALA A 50 6.64 1.51 3.09
C ALA A 50 7.28 1.76 4.44
N THR A 51 6.51 1.65 5.52
CA THR A 51 7.00 1.80 6.91
C THR A 51 8.08 0.78 7.23
N MET A 52 7.93 -0.47 6.78
CA MET A 52 9.00 -1.48 6.94
C MET A 52 10.32 -1.02 6.31
N GLN A 53 10.31 -0.39 5.13
CA GLN A 53 11.55 0.11 4.51
C GLN A 53 12.15 1.30 5.26
N GLU A 54 11.30 2.16 5.83
CA GLU A 54 11.72 3.27 6.67
C GLU A 54 12.35 2.77 7.97
N ASP A 55 11.77 1.76 8.62
CA ASP A 55 12.32 1.17 9.86
C ASP A 55 13.69 0.51 9.65
N HIS A 56 13.96 -0.04 8.45
CA HIS A 56 15.29 -0.55 8.09
C HIS A 56 16.32 0.56 7.84
N THR A 57 15.93 1.83 7.92
CA THR A 57 16.84 2.99 7.80
C THR A 57 17.60 3.27 9.11
N ASP A 58 17.13 2.75 10.24
CA ASP A 58 17.72 2.97 11.58
C ASP A 58 18.95 2.09 11.88
N ASP A 59 19.42 1.26 10.94
CA ASP A 59 20.79 0.72 10.96
C ASP A 59 21.66 1.53 9.99
N PRO A 60 22.27 2.64 10.44
CA PRO A 60 23.13 3.45 9.60
C PRO A 60 24.41 2.69 9.31
N ASN A 61 24.37 1.78 8.34
CA ASN A 61 25.55 1.36 7.59
C ASN A 61 25.99 2.52 6.67
N ILE A 62 26.32 3.67 7.29
CA ILE A 62 27.10 4.72 6.68
C ILE A 62 28.54 4.20 6.61
N TYR A 63 28.83 3.40 5.59
CA TYR A 63 30.22 3.22 5.19
C TYR A 63 30.70 4.52 4.54
N GLN A 64 31.30 5.41 5.35
CA GLN A 64 32.13 6.51 4.85
C GLN A 64 33.47 5.93 4.39
N VAL A 65 33.59 5.64 3.09
CA VAL A 65 34.88 5.45 2.44
C VAL A 65 34.86 6.19 1.11
N GLY A 66 35.37 7.43 1.10
CA GLY A 66 35.51 8.20 -0.13
C GLY A 66 34.22 8.84 -0.67
N GLN A 67 34.38 9.59 -1.76
CA GLN A 67 33.51 10.68 -2.25
C GLN A 67 32.13 10.27 -2.82
N GLU A 68 31.56 9.13 -2.46
CA GLU A 68 30.32 8.65 -3.08
C GLU A 68 29.34 8.04 -2.06
N ARG A 69 28.17 8.69 -1.90
CA ARG A 69 27.04 8.25 -1.08
C ARG A 69 25.96 7.64 -2.00
N TYR A 70 25.72 6.33 -1.98
CA TYR A 70 24.76 5.69 -2.91
C TYR A 70 23.64 4.84 -2.27
N GLN A 71 23.56 4.68 -0.95
CA GLN A 71 22.69 3.65 -0.35
C GLN A 71 21.36 4.17 0.23
N TYR A 72 21.25 5.45 0.60
CA TYR A 72 20.02 6.03 1.16
C TYR A 72 18.96 6.36 0.10
N SER A 73 19.39 6.69 -1.13
CA SER A 73 18.46 6.98 -2.22
C SER A 73 17.60 5.77 -2.53
N THR A 74 18.19 4.57 -2.58
CA THR A 74 17.48 3.35 -3.00
C THR A 74 16.41 2.91 -2.00
N LEU A 75 16.65 2.95 -0.69
CA LEU A 75 15.62 2.63 0.32
C LEU A 75 14.48 3.67 0.31
N THR A 76 14.83 4.95 0.22
CA THR A 76 13.85 6.03 0.09
C THR A 76 13.02 5.90 -1.18
N ASP A 77 13.64 5.51 -2.30
CA ASP A 77 12.97 5.27 -3.58
C ASP A 77 11.99 4.09 -3.49
N ILE A 78 12.34 3.03 -2.77
CA ILE A 78 11.45 1.87 -2.55
C ILE A 78 10.28 2.25 -1.64
N ALA A 79 10.51 3.00 -0.55
CA ALA A 79 9.45 3.50 0.31
C ALA A 79 8.48 4.40 -0.48
N ASN A 80 9.00 5.33 -1.28
CA ASN A 80 8.21 6.18 -2.17
C ASN A 80 7.40 5.39 -3.21
N LEU A 81 7.97 4.32 -3.77
CA LEU A 81 7.23 3.42 -4.66
C LEU A 81 6.07 2.74 -3.92
N CYS A 82 6.28 2.30 -2.68
CA CYS A 82 5.24 1.71 -1.85
C CYS A 82 4.12 2.71 -1.56
N TYR A 83 4.44 3.95 -1.19
CA TYR A 83 3.45 5.02 -1.00
C TYR A 83 2.63 5.32 -2.26
N LYS A 84 3.29 5.40 -3.43
CA LYS A 84 2.59 5.57 -4.72
C LYS A 84 1.61 4.42 -5.01
N ASN A 85 1.99 3.19 -4.70
CA ASN A 85 1.11 2.03 -4.85
C ASN A 85 -0.06 2.08 -3.86
N ALA A 86 0.20 2.49 -2.61
CA ALA A 86 -0.87 2.69 -1.62
C ALA A 86 -1.90 3.71 -2.12
N GLU A 87 -1.46 4.89 -2.55
CA GLU A 87 -2.33 5.94 -3.09
C GLU A 87 -3.13 5.46 -4.30
N LYS A 88 -2.48 4.75 -5.24
CA LYS A 88 -3.15 4.15 -6.39
C LYS A 88 -4.31 3.25 -5.97
N TYR A 89 -4.10 2.35 -5.01
CA TYR A 89 -5.15 1.44 -4.58
C TYR A 89 -6.21 2.12 -3.72
N LYS A 90 -5.85 3.14 -2.93
CA LYS A 90 -6.81 4.02 -2.25
C LYS A 90 -7.76 4.69 -3.25
N ASN A 91 -7.22 5.23 -4.34
CA ASN A 91 -8.01 5.85 -5.41
C ASN A 91 -8.91 4.84 -6.15
N MET A 92 -8.50 3.57 -6.25
CA MET A 92 -9.35 2.50 -6.79
C MET A 92 -10.45 2.07 -5.81
N CYS A 93 -10.20 2.21 -4.50
CA CYS A 93 -11.20 2.00 -3.47
C CYS A 93 -12.29 3.10 -3.52
N THR A 94 -11.88 4.38 -3.59
CA THR A 94 -12.79 5.54 -3.64
C THR A 94 -13.45 5.74 -5.01
N GLY A 95 -12.74 5.41 -6.10
CA GLY A 95 -13.26 5.49 -7.47
C GLY A 95 -14.40 4.51 -7.77
N ARG A 96 -14.57 3.48 -6.92
CA ARG A 96 -15.76 2.62 -6.95
C ARG A 96 -16.95 3.18 -6.17
N SER A 97 -16.74 4.17 -5.30
CA SER A 97 -17.76 4.72 -4.39
C SER A 97 -18.26 6.12 -4.75
N SER A 98 -17.83 6.76 -5.84
CA SER A 98 -18.37 8.08 -6.22
C SER A 98 -18.27 8.40 -7.71
N PHE A 99 -19.24 7.92 -8.49
CA PHE A 99 -19.87 8.75 -9.52
C PHE A 99 -21.36 8.80 -9.19
N MET A 100 -21.70 9.44 -8.06
CA MET A 100 -23.04 10.00 -7.91
C MET A 100 -23.07 11.30 -8.70
N ILE A 101 -23.72 11.21 -9.86
CA ILE A 101 -24.08 12.33 -10.72
C ILE A 101 -24.92 13.33 -9.93
N GLY A 102 -24.52 14.60 -10.03
CA GLY A 102 -25.34 15.81 -10.12
C GLY A 102 -26.71 15.82 -9.42
N SER A 103 -26.80 16.60 -8.35
CA SER A 103 -27.93 17.53 -8.22
C SER A 103 -27.38 18.93 -8.45
N ASP A 104 -27.46 19.39 -9.69
CA ASP A 104 -27.57 20.81 -9.99
C ASP A 104 -28.73 21.36 -9.14
N THR A 105 -28.44 22.01 -8.02
CA THR A 105 -29.32 23.07 -7.55
C THR A 105 -29.01 24.27 -8.41
N GLU A 106 -29.71 24.34 -9.55
CA GLU A 106 -29.86 25.56 -10.32
C GLU A 106 -30.31 26.68 -9.38
N ILE A 107 -29.57 27.78 -9.46
CA ILE A 107 -29.91 29.07 -8.91
C ILE A 107 -31.22 29.51 -9.56
N SER A 108 -32.29 29.65 -8.77
CA SER A 108 -33.44 30.47 -9.15
C SER A 108 -33.32 31.81 -8.43
N LEU A 109 -33.38 32.88 -9.23
CA LEU A 109 -33.28 34.30 -8.91
C LEU A 109 -33.98 34.75 -7.61
#